data_AF-A0A963EJF8-F1
#
_entry.id   AF-A0A963EJF8-F1
#
_cell.length_a   1.000
_cell.length_b   1.000
_cell.length_c   1.000
_cell.angle_alpha   90.00
_cell.angle_beta   90.00
_cell.angle_gamma   90.00
#
_symmetry.space_group_name_H-M   'P 1'
#
loop_
_entity.id
_entity.type
_entity.pdbx_description
1 polymer ?
#
loop_
_entity_poly.entity_id
_entity_poly.type
_entity_poly.pdbx_seq_one_letter_code
_entity_poly.pdbx_strand_id
1 'polypeptide(L)' 'MKITVMSIVVMVLAGCSTRAVYDNIQLNNQQQCARVPPSEYDDCMEAASKTYEEYQREREELLQE' A
#
# COMPACT_ATOMS: atom_id res chain seq x y z
N MET A 1 9.13 23.18 26.23
CA MET A 1 9.82 23.04 24.92
C MET A 1 10.04 21.59 24.52
N LYS A 2 10.76 20.77 25.32
CA LYS A 2 11.03 19.34 25.02
C LYS A 2 9.76 18.50 24.82
N ILE A 3 8.81 18.63 25.75
CA ILE A 3 7.52 17.91 25.72
C ILE A 3 6.65 18.38 24.55
N THR A 4 6.67 19.69 24.25
CA THR A 4 5.91 20.28 23.14
C THR A 4 6.36 19.74 21.79
N VAL A 5 7.67 19.58 21.57
CA VAL A 5 8.23 18.97 20.36
C VAL A 5 7.86 17.48 20.28
N MET A 6 7.91 16.76 21.40
CA MET A 6 7.54 15.35 21.46
C MET A 6 6.05 15.12 21.12
N SER A 7 5.15 15.98 21.60
CA SER A 7 3.72 15.93 21.24
C SER A 7 3.46 16.15 19.74
N ILE A 8 4.21 17.06 19.11
CA ILE A 8 4.07 17.35 17.67
C ILE A 8 4.49 16.13 16.84
N VAL A 9 5.57 15.44 17.21
CA VAL A 9 6.05 14.24 16.50
C VAL A 9 5.00 13.12 16.54
N VAL A 10 4.35 12.89 17.69
CA VAL A 10 3.30 11.87 17.82
C VAL A 10 2.08 12.19 16.94
N MET A 11 1.70 13.46 16.82
CA MET A 11 0.62 13.89 15.92
C MET A 11 0.93 13.65 14.44
N VAL A 12 2.19 13.88 14.03
CA VAL A 12 2.61 13.64 12.64
C VAL A 12 2.60 12.14 12.31
N LEU A 13 3.06 11.29 13.24
CA LEU A 13 3.08 9.84 13.05
C LEU A 13 1.66 9.23 12.98
N ALA A 14 0.68 9.82 13.67
CA ALA A 14 -0.72 9.40 13.58
C ALA A 14 -1.37 9.72 12.21
N GLY A 15 -0.76 10.58 11.39
CA GLY A 15 -1.24 10.96 10.07
C GLY A 15 -0.84 10.01 8.94
N CYS A 16 0.04 9.03 9.18
CA CYS A 16 0.41 8.03 8.18
C CYS A 16 -0.75 7.06 7.94
N SER A 17 -1.53 7.28 6.87
CA SER A 17 -2.60 6.37 6.45
C SER A 17 -2.02 5.12 5.77
N THR A 18 -2.38 3.94 6.27
CA THR A 18 -2.00 2.65 5.65
C THR A 18 -2.51 2.51 4.22
N ARG A 19 -3.71 3.04 3.94
CA ARG A 19 -4.28 3.11 2.60
C ARG A 19 -3.41 3.94 1.66
N ALA A 20 -3.03 5.15 2.09
CA ALA A 20 -2.20 6.03 1.27
C ALA A 20 -0.85 5.39 0.94
N VAL A 21 -0.24 4.67 1.90
CA VAL A 21 1.00 3.92 1.65
C VAL A 21 0.77 2.79 0.64
N TYR A 22 -0.28 1.98 0.83
CA TYR A 22 -0.62 0.89 -0.07
C TYR A 22 -0.86 1.38 -1.50
N ASP A 23 -1.70 2.41 -1.68
CA ASP A 23 -2.04 2.93 -3.01
C ASP A 23 -0.81 3.45 -3.75
N ASN A 24 0.13 4.09 -3.05
CA ASN A 24 1.40 4.54 -3.66
C ASN A 24 2.29 3.37 -4.08
N ILE A 25 2.37 2.30 -3.27
CA ILE A 25 3.09 1.08 -3.65
C ILE A 25 2.44 0.45 -4.88
N GLN A 26 1.11 0.37 -4.89
CA GLN A 26 0.33 -0.23 -5.96
C GLN A 26 0.51 0.52 -7.28
N LEU A 27 0.48 1.86 -7.23
CA LEU A 27 0.78 2.73 -8.36
C LEU A 27 2.19 2.48 -8.90
N ASN A 28 3.20 2.37 -8.02
CA ASN A 28 4.55 2.05 -8.45
C ASN A 28 4.62 0.65 -9.09
N ASN A 29 3.92 -0.35 -8.55
CA ASN A 29 3.89 -1.70 -9.11
C ASN A 29 3.32 -1.70 -10.55
N GLN A 30 2.23 -0.96 -10.79
CA GLN A 30 1.68 -0.79 -12.15
C GLN A 30 2.71 -0.17 -13.09
N GLN A 31 3.47 0.82 -12.63
CA GLN A 31 4.56 1.41 -13.42
C GLN A 31 5.69 0.42 -13.70
N GLN A 32 5.98 -0.51 -12.78
CA GLN A 32 6.97 -1.56 -13.01
C GLN A 32 6.51 -2.58 -14.06
N CYS A 33 5.20 -2.81 -14.24
CA CYS A 33 4.71 -3.74 -15.26
C CYS A 33 5.10 -3.32 -16.67
N ALA A 34 5.31 -2.04 -16.95
CA ALA A 34 5.86 -1.58 -18.24
C ALA A 34 7.31 -2.06 -18.51
N ARG A 35 7.98 -2.65 -17.51
CA ARG A 35 9.38 -3.12 -17.59
C ARG A 35 9.49 -4.64 -17.64
N VAL A 36 8.40 -5.38 -17.45
CA VAL A 36 8.41 -6.85 -17.55
C VAL A 36 8.29 -7.29 -19.02
N PRO A 37 8.64 -8.54 -19.37
CA PRO A 37 8.40 -9.06 -20.71
C PRO A 37 6.92 -9.00 -21.11
N PRO A 38 6.58 -8.83 -22.40
CA PRO A 38 5.19 -8.74 -22.84
C PRO A 38 4.32 -9.93 -22.43
N SER A 39 4.90 -11.13 -22.31
CA SER A 39 4.21 -12.34 -21.87
C SER A 39 3.76 -12.31 -20.41
N GLU A 40 4.35 -11.43 -19.59
CA GLU A 40 4.07 -11.32 -18.15
C GLU A 40 3.30 -10.03 -17.81
N TYR A 41 3.05 -9.18 -18.80
CA TYR A 41 2.46 -7.87 -18.57
C TYR A 41 1.05 -7.95 -17.98
N ASP A 42 0.19 -8.80 -18.56
CA ASP A 42 -1.20 -8.91 -18.14
C ASP A 42 -1.30 -9.46 -16.71
N ASP A 43 -0.56 -10.54 -16.42
CA ASP A 43 -0.48 -11.13 -15.07
C ASP A 43 0.09 -10.12 -14.05
N CYS A 44 1.12 -9.35 -14.43
CA CYS A 44 1.67 -8.28 -13.60
C CYS A 44 0.62 -7.21 -13.32
N MET A 45 -0.07 -6.72 -14.36
CA MET A 45 -1.08 -5.67 -14.23
C MET A 45 -2.27 -6.11 -13.40
N GLU A 46 -2.72 -7.37 -13.53
CA GLU A 46 -3.79 -7.93 -12.72
C GLU A 46 -3.40 -7.93 -11.23
N ALA A 47 -2.25 -8.48 -10.89
CA ALA A 47 -1.72 -8.42 -9.54
C ALA A 47 -1.49 -6.98 -9.07
N ALA A 48 -1.11 -6.09 -9.99
CA ALA A 48 -0.86 -4.69 -9.71
C ALA A 48 -2.14 -3.82 -9.61
N SER A 49 -3.34 -4.38 -9.81
CA SER A 49 -4.60 -3.61 -9.83
C SER A 49 -5.49 -3.84 -8.62
N LYS A 50 -5.07 -4.68 -7.66
CA LYS A 50 -5.84 -4.98 -6.46
C LYS A 50 -6.08 -3.73 -5.61
N THR A 51 -7.35 -3.46 -5.31
CA THR A 51 -7.76 -2.34 -4.46
C THR A 51 -7.35 -2.56 -3.01
N TYR A 52 -7.25 -1.47 -2.24
CA TYR A 52 -6.94 -1.56 -0.81
C TYR A 52 -8.00 -2.38 -0.05
N GLU A 53 -9.27 -2.24 -0.41
CA GLU A 53 -10.38 -2.98 0.17
C GLU A 53 -10.27 -4.49 -0.07
N GLU A 54 -9.94 -4.91 -1.28
CA GLU A 54 -9.69 -6.33 -1.60
C GLU A 54 -8.52 -6.88 -0.81
N TYR A 55 -7.41 -6.14 -0.76
CA TYR A 55 -6.25 -6.51 0.04
C TYR A 55 -6.59 -6.66 1.53
N GLN A 56 -7.35 -5.74 2.12
CA GLN A 56 -7.75 -5.84 3.53
C GLN A 56 -8.65 -7.05 3.77
N ARG A 57 -9.64 -7.29 2.90
CA ARG A 57 -10.54 -8.44 3.02
C ARG A 57 -9.77 -9.76 3.00
N GLU A 58 -8.92 -9.97 2.00
CA GLU A 58 -8.11 -11.19 1.88
C GLU A 58 -7.17 -11.36 3.08
N ARG A 59 -6.57 -10.26 3.56
CA ARG A 59 -5.72 -10.28 4.75
C ARG A 59 -6.49 -10.67 6.01
N GLU A 60 -7.73 -10.21 6.16
CA GLU A 60 -8.59 -10.56 7.29
C GLU A 60 -9.03 -12.03 7.24
N GLU A 61 -9.37 -12.52 6.06
CA GLU A 61 -9.72 -13.94 5.83
C GLU A 61 -8.58 -14.86 6.24
N LEU A 62 -7.34 -14.56 5.82
CA LEU A 62 -6.14 -15.34 6.19
C LEU A 62 -5.82 -15.34 7.70
N LEU A 63 -6.29 -14.34 8.45
CA LEU A 63 -6.09 -14.25 9.90
C LEU A 63 -7.20 -14.97 10.70
N GLN A 64 -8.28 -15.39 10.04
CA GLN A 64 -9.42 -16.07 10.65
C GLN A 64 -9.38 -17.61 10.50
N GLU A 65 -8.39 -18.14 9.75
CA GLU A 65 -8.09 -19.58 9.61
C GLU A 65 -7.15 -20.09 10.71
#